data_AF-A0A8B4Q730-F1
#
_entry.id   AF-A0A8B4Q730-F1
#
_cell.length_a   1.000
_cell.length_b   1.000
_cell.length_c   1.000
_cell.angle_alpha   90.00
_cell.angle_beta   90.00
_cell.angle_gamma   90.00
#
_symmetry.space_group_name_H-M   'P 1'
#
loop_
_entity.id
_entity.type
_entity.pdbx_description
1 polymer ?
#
loop_
_entity_poly.entity_id
_entity_poly.type
_entity_poly.pdbx_seq_one_letter_code
_entity_poly.pdbx_strand_id
1 'polypeptide(L)'
;MLEKFRADDAQKAQWLYDSAEDTLAEIQTFLKAGHYAAAEIATEELHDNINQIRMLSKAKKDHDRLAKLAKSLKGKNVKAEVISFVSTQSI
;
A
#
# COMPACT_ATOMS: atom_id res chain seq x y z
N MET A 1 19.84 5.53 -1.80
CA MET A 1 18.85 5.48 -0.69
C MET A 1 17.39 5.53 -1.16
N LEU A 2 17.08 6.12 -2.32
CA LEU A 2 15.70 6.19 -2.87
C LEU A 2 15.15 4.89 -3.50
N GLU A 3 16.01 3.95 -3.89
CA GLU A 3 15.56 2.67 -4.48
C GLU A 3 14.93 1.71 -3.47
N LYS A 4 15.33 1.82 -2.19
CA LYS A 4 14.85 0.91 -1.13
C LYS A 4 13.37 1.13 -0.78
N PHE A 5 12.93 2.40 -0.74
CA PHE A 5 11.52 2.73 -0.45
C PHE A 5 10.54 2.10 -1.44
N ARG A 6 10.92 2.01 -2.73
CA ARG A 6 10.09 1.35 -3.75
C ARG A 6 10.04 -0.17 -3.61
N ALA A 7 11.15 -0.79 -3.21
CA ALA A 7 11.23 -2.24 -3.06
C ALA A 7 10.43 -2.71 -1.84
N ASP A 8 10.59 -2.02 -0.71
CA ASP A 8 9.91 -2.36 0.55
C ASP A 8 8.39 -2.14 0.43
N ASP A 9 7.95 -1.03 -0.20
CA ASP A 9 6.53 -0.78 -0.47
C ASP A 9 5.93 -1.78 -1.47
N ALA A 10 6.70 -2.20 -2.48
CA ALA A 10 6.26 -3.21 -3.45
C ALA A 10 6.13 -4.59 -2.80
N GLN A 11 7.08 -4.96 -1.95
CA GLN A 11 7.02 -6.20 -1.18
C GLN A 11 5.84 -6.18 -0.21
N LYS A 12 5.63 -5.07 0.50
CA LYS A 12 4.46 -4.91 1.38
C LYS A 12 3.14 -4.99 0.61
N ALA A 13 3.04 -4.33 -0.55
CA ALA A 13 1.85 -4.40 -1.39
C ALA A 13 1.57 -5.82 -1.88
N GLN A 14 2.61 -6.57 -2.26
CA GLN A 14 2.46 -7.98 -2.65
C GLN A 14 1.99 -8.84 -1.49
N TRP A 15 2.61 -8.69 -0.31
CA TRP A 15 2.20 -9.43 0.88
C TRP A 15 0.75 -9.15 1.28
N LEU A 16 0.32 -7.88 1.22
CA LEU A 16 -1.08 -7.51 1.48
C LEU A 16 -2.05 -8.09 0.45
N TYR A 17 -1.61 -8.23 -0.81
CA TYR A 17 -2.41 -8.84 -1.87
C TYR A 17 -2.58 -10.34 -1.62
N ASP A 18 -1.48 -11.04 -1.34
CA ASP A 18 -1.51 -12.48 -1.04
C ASP A 18 -2.38 -12.75 0.20
N SER A 19 -2.21 -11.94 1.25
CA SER A 19 -3.06 -12.01 2.46
C SER A 19 -4.53 -11.75 2.14
N ALA A 20 -4.87 -10.80 1.25
CA ALA A 20 -6.25 -10.56 0.85
C ALA A 20 -6.86 -11.74 0.08
N GLU A 21 -6.09 -12.44 -0.76
CA GLU A 21 -6.56 -13.65 -1.44
C GLU A 21 -6.83 -14.79 -0.45
N ASP A 22 -5.94 -14.99 0.52
CA ASP A 22 -6.11 -15.98 1.58
C ASP A 22 -7.37 -15.68 2.43
N THR A 23 -7.53 -14.44 2.89
CA THR A 23 -8.71 -14.02 3.66
C THR A 23 -10.00 -14.20 2.86
N LEU A 24 -9.98 -13.97 1.55
CA LEU A 24 -11.15 -14.19 0.70
C LEU A 24 -11.53 -15.67 0.64
N ALA A 25 -10.55 -16.59 0.61
CA ALA A 25 -10.81 -18.02 0.69
C ALA A 25 -11.39 -18.44 2.06
N GLU A 26 -10.92 -17.83 3.15
CA GLU A 26 -11.46 -18.06 4.50
C GLU A 26 -12.91 -17.59 4.63
N ILE A 27 -13.23 -16.38 4.14
CA ILE A 27 -14.61 -15.86 4.12
C ILE A 27 -15.54 -16.84 3.41
N GLN A 28 -15.14 -17.34 2.25
CA GLN A 28 -15.95 -18.33 1.52
C GLN A 28 -16.15 -19.62 2.32
N THR A 29 -15.14 -20.05 3.07
CA THR A 29 -15.21 -21.25 3.91
C THR A 29 -16.17 -21.04 5.08
N PHE A 30 -16.08 -19.90 5.78
CA PHE A 30 -16.97 -19.56 6.88
C PHE A 30 -18.43 -19.42 6.43
N LEU A 31 -18.68 -18.80 5.29
CA LEU A 31 -20.03 -18.67 4.73
C LEU A 31 -20.65 -20.04 4.42
N LYS A 32 -19.88 -20.95 3.81
CA LYS A 32 -20.35 -22.33 3.52
C LYS A 32 -20.66 -23.13 4.78
N ALA A 33 -19.92 -22.89 5.86
CA ALA A 33 -20.12 -23.53 7.15
C ALA A 33 -21.23 -22.87 7.99
N GLY A 34 -21.79 -21.73 7.56
CA GLY A 34 -22.79 -20.96 8.31
C GLY A 34 -22.21 -20.16 9.48
N HIS A 35 -20.89 -19.96 9.52
CA HIS A 35 -20.19 -19.18 10.54
C HIS A 35 -20.16 -17.69 10.19
N TYR A 36 -21.32 -17.03 10.22
CA TYR A 36 -21.46 -15.64 9.75
C TYR A 36 -20.64 -14.64 10.56
N ALA A 37 -20.53 -14.80 11.88
CA ALA A 37 -19.70 -13.91 12.70
C ALA A 37 -18.21 -13.99 12.36
N ALA A 38 -17.70 -15.20 12.05
CA ALA A 38 -16.32 -15.37 11.61
C ALA A 38 -16.10 -14.78 10.21
N ALA A 39 -17.08 -14.93 9.31
CA ALA A 39 -17.04 -14.32 7.99
C ALA A 39 -17.04 -12.78 8.05
N GLU A 40 -17.79 -12.18 8.98
CA GLU A 40 -17.79 -10.73 9.21
C GLU A 40 -16.41 -10.23 9.65
N ILE A 41 -15.80 -10.86 10.66
CA ILE A 41 -14.45 -10.52 11.15
C ILE A 41 -13.42 -10.63 10.02
N ALA A 42 -13.43 -11.73 9.26
CA ALA A 42 -12.52 -11.90 8.13
C ALA A 42 -12.76 -10.85 7.02
N THR A 43 -13.99 -10.36 6.85
CA THR A 43 -14.29 -9.29 5.89
C THR A 43 -13.71 -7.94 6.33
N GLU A 44 -13.66 -7.65 7.64
CA GLU A 44 -12.98 -6.47 8.16
C GLU A 44 -11.47 -6.52 7.87
N GLU A 45 -10.83 -7.66 8.08
CA GLU A 45 -9.42 -7.87 7.75
C GLU A 45 -9.13 -7.68 6.25
N LEU A 46 -9.99 -8.25 5.39
CA LEU A 46 -9.90 -8.04 3.95
C LEU A 46 -10.04 -6.54 3.58
N HIS A 47 -10.96 -5.83 4.24
CA HIS A 47 -11.14 -4.39 4.02
C HIS A 47 -9.88 -3.60 4.38
N ASP A 48 -9.26 -3.93 5.51
CA ASP A 48 -8.02 -3.28 5.97
C ASP A 48 -6.85 -3.54 5.02
N ASN A 49 -6.70 -4.77 4.53
CA ASN A 49 -5.69 -5.13 3.53
C ASN A 49 -5.86 -4.31 2.24
N ILE A 50 -7.10 -4.22 1.72
CA ILE A 50 -7.41 -3.41 0.54
C ILE A 50 -7.13 -1.92 0.78
N ASN A 51 -7.47 -1.41 1.95
CA ASN A 51 -7.21 -0.01 2.30
C ASN A 51 -5.71 0.30 2.32
N GLN A 52 -4.89 -0.58 2.91
CA GLN A 52 -3.45 -0.41 2.93
C GLN A 52 -2.84 -0.44 1.53
N ILE A 53 -3.28 -1.38 0.67
CA ILE A 53 -2.85 -1.43 -0.74
C ILE A 53 -3.18 -0.12 -1.47
N ARG A 54 -4.40 0.40 -1.26
CA ARG A 54 -4.84 1.67 -1.85
C ARG A 54 -3.96 2.84 -1.39
N MET A 55 -3.58 2.88 -0.11
CA MET A 55 -2.70 3.91 0.44
C MET A 55 -1.30 3.85 -0.18
N LEU A 56 -0.71 2.66 -0.31
CA LEU A 56 0.59 2.46 -0.97
C LEU A 56 0.54 2.89 -2.44
N SER A 57 -0.54 2.55 -3.16
CA SER A 57 -0.74 2.97 -4.55
C SER A 57 -0.83 4.50 -4.69
N LYS A 58 -1.54 5.17 -3.78
CA LYS A 58 -1.61 6.64 -3.73
C LYS A 58 -0.23 7.26 -3.47
N ALA A 59 0.49 6.75 -2.46
CA ALA A 59 1.84 7.22 -2.12
C ALA A 59 2.79 7.09 -3.31
N LYS A 60 2.76 5.96 -4.03
CA LYS A 60 3.53 5.76 -5.26
C LYS A 60 3.19 6.80 -6.33
N LYS A 61 1.89 7.05 -6.58
CA LYS A 61 1.44 8.03 -7.57
C LYS A 61 1.92 9.44 -7.24
N ASP A 62 1.83 9.83 -5.97
CA ASP A 62 2.29 11.13 -5.49
C ASP A 62 3.81 11.26 -5.60
N HIS A 63 4.56 10.23 -5.24
CA HIS A 63 6.00 10.17 -5.45
C HIS A 63 6.36 10.32 -6.94
N ASP A 64 5.73 9.56 -7.84
CA ASP A 64 6.00 9.64 -9.28
C ASP A 64 5.69 11.03 -9.85
N ARG A 65 4.65 11.69 -9.34
CA ARG A 65 4.34 13.09 -9.68
C ARG A 65 5.43 14.04 -9.20
N LEU A 66 5.90 13.91 -7.97
CA LEU A 66 6.98 14.73 -7.42
C LEU A 66 8.31 14.51 -8.17
N ALA A 67 8.62 13.27 -8.53
CA ALA A 67 9.82 12.94 -9.32
C ALA A 67 9.79 13.59 -10.71
N LYS A 68 8.63 13.59 -11.38
CA LYS A 68 8.44 14.30 -12.65
C LYS A 68 8.60 15.82 -12.49
N LEU A 69 8.06 16.39 -11.42
CA LEU A 69 8.19 17.83 -11.13
C LEU A 69 9.65 18.21 -10.88
N ALA A 70 10.38 17.45 -10.05
CA ALA A 70 11.79 17.67 -9.78
C ALA A 70 12.62 17.61 -11.07
N LYS A 71 12.34 16.65 -11.96
CA LYS A 71 12.97 16.55 -13.28
C LYS A 71 12.70 17.79 -14.15
N SER A 72 11.46 18.29 -14.16
CA SER A 72 11.08 19.50 -14.91
C SER A 72 11.80 20.76 -14.37
N LEU A 73 11.90 20.89 -13.05
CA LEU A 73 12.60 22.01 -12.39
C LEU A 73 14.11 21.98 -12.65
N LYS A 74 14.75 20.79 -12.59
CA LYS A 74 16.16 20.62 -12.97
C LYS A 74 16.40 21.07 -14.42
N GLY A 75 15.48 20.78 -15.33
CA GLY A 75 15.54 21.25 -16.73
C GLY A 75 15.42 22.78 -16.89
N LYS A 76 14.94 23.49 -15.86
CA LYS A 76 14.85 24.97 -15.81
C LYS A 76 15.97 25.59 -14.97
N ASN A 77 17.08 24.87 -14.73
CA ASN A 77 18.18 25.27 -13.85
C ASN A 77 17.78 25.54 -12.39
N VAL A 78 16.64 25.00 -11.93
CA VAL A 78 16.24 25.03 -10.53
C VAL A 78 16.68 23.72 -9.86
N LYS A 79 17.50 23.80 -8.82
CA LYS A 79 17.85 22.64 -8.00
C LYS A 79 16.61 22.20 -7.21
N ALA A 80 16.02 21.08 -7.60
CA ALA A 80 14.89 20.46 -6.90
C ALA A 80 15.15 18.96 -6.73
N GLU A 81 14.91 18.44 -5.53
CA GLU A 81 15.07 17.02 -5.20
C GLU A 81 13.86 16.52 -4.41
N VAL A 82 13.48 15.27 -4.64
CA VAL A 82 12.40 14.62 -3.89
C VAL A 82 13.01 14.04 -2.62
N ILE A 83 12.52 14.49 -1.46
CA ILE A 83 12.95 14.02 -0.15
C ILE A 83 11.83 13.14 0.41
N SER A 84 12.14 11.90 0.76
CA SER A 84 11.27 11.02 1.54
C SER A 84 11.63 11.11 3.02
N PHE A 85 10.64 11.28 3.89
CA PHE A 85 10.82 11.13 5.34
C PHE A 85 9.97 9.95 5.82
N VAL A 86 10.50 9.19 6.79
CA VAL A 86 9.74 8.15 7.47
C VAL A 86 9.22 8.77 8.77
N SER A 87 7.90 8.89 8.92
CA SER A 87 7.31 9.28 10.20
C SER A 87 7.46 8.10 11.16
N THR A 88 8.22 8.27 12.23
CA THR A 88 8.36 7.30 13.33
C THR A 88 7.26 7.44 14.39
N GLN A 89 6.15 8.12 14.09
CA GLN A 89 5.01 8.14 14.99
C GLN A 89 4.25 6.81 14.89
N SER A 90 4.65 5.88 15.76
CA SER A 90 3.77 4.81 16.24
C SER A 90 2.54 5.45 16.87
N ILE A 91 1.36 5.19 16.29
CA ILE A 91 0.07 5.33 16.97
C ILE A 91 -0.33 3.93 17.41
#